data_AF-A0A1B6MPX1-F1
#
_entry.id   AF-A0A1B6MPX1-F1
#
_cell.length_a   1.000
_cell.length_b   1.000
_cell.length_c   1.000
_cell.angle_alpha   90.00
_cell.angle_beta   90.00
_cell.angle_gamma   90.00
#
_symmetry.space_group_name_H-M   'P 1'
#
loop_
_entity.id
_entity.type
_entity.pdbx_description
1 polymer ?
#
loop_
_entity_poly.entity_id
_entity_poly.type
_entity_poly.pdbx_seq_one_letter_code
_entity_poly.pdbx_strand_id
1 'polypeptide(L)'
;HISQMGTVSCSSLTFVAVVMALALSQVYGDDYQLKYDISKETLKNVTATADYSVQQTKLLSGYTGQVAERCKTQMKQQDWGIDLRKKLADVKNKIEYIDKMIYSEAVGCPANSKTCVKLAIDNNTRDMETLKEKSNNSINSNKADILKKQKAFMDTCVSG
;
A
#
# COMPACT_ATOMS: atom_id res chain seq x y z
N HIS A 1 -43.21 -25.82 57.52
CA HIS A 1 -41.89 -25.60 56.88
C HIS A 1 -42.09 -25.51 55.37
N ILE A 2 -42.13 -24.29 54.81
CA ILE A 2 -42.28 -24.02 53.38
C ILE A 2 -40.96 -23.36 52.96
N SER A 3 -40.16 -24.05 52.14
CA SER A 3 -38.98 -23.46 51.50
C SER A 3 -39.41 -22.76 50.23
N GLN A 4 -39.12 -21.46 50.14
CA GLN A 4 -39.24 -20.65 48.93
C GLN A 4 -37.99 -20.86 48.05
N MET A 5 -38.21 -21.16 46.77
CA MET A 5 -37.23 -21.01 45.70
C MET A 5 -37.07 -19.51 45.40
N GLY A 6 -35.84 -18.99 45.54
CA GLY A 6 -35.45 -17.69 45.03
C GLY A 6 -34.72 -17.85 43.69
N THR A 7 -35.32 -17.35 42.62
CA THR A 7 -34.70 -17.16 41.31
C THR A 7 -33.74 -15.97 41.38
N VAL A 8 -32.44 -16.18 41.12
CA VAL A 8 -31.47 -15.09 40.96
C VAL A 8 -31.39 -14.72 39.48
N SER A 9 -31.82 -13.50 39.19
CA SER A 9 -31.79 -12.86 37.88
C SER A 9 -30.35 -12.66 37.39
N CYS A 10 -30.05 -13.21 36.22
CA CYS A 10 -28.80 -13.04 35.51
C CYS A 10 -28.83 -11.68 34.78
N SER A 11 -28.18 -10.65 35.35
CA SER A 11 -28.24 -9.27 34.82
C SER A 11 -26.93 -8.50 35.03
N SER A 12 -25.77 -9.14 34.83
CA SER A 12 -24.46 -8.51 35.09
C SER A 12 -23.44 -8.61 33.95
N LEU A 13 -23.75 -9.29 32.84
CA LEU A 13 -22.80 -9.49 31.73
C LEU A 13 -22.89 -8.44 30.61
N THR A 14 -24.02 -7.74 30.45
CA THR A 14 -24.19 -6.73 29.39
C THR A 14 -23.62 -5.36 29.76
N PHE A 15 -23.53 -5.01 31.04
CA PHE A 15 -23.02 -3.70 31.46
C PHE A 15 -21.50 -3.56 31.29
N VAL A 16 -20.73 -4.65 31.44
CA VAL A 16 -19.26 -4.61 31.28
C VAL A 16 -18.86 -4.42 29.82
N ALA A 17 -19.59 -5.03 28.88
CA ALA A 17 -19.33 -4.90 27.45
C ALA A 17 -19.59 -3.47 26.91
N VAL A 18 -20.62 -2.80 27.43
CA VAL A 18 -20.98 -1.44 27.00
C VAL A 18 -20.00 -0.39 27.56
N VAL A 19 -19.49 -0.57 28.78
CA VAL A 19 -18.49 0.34 29.36
C VAL A 19 -17.11 0.18 28.69
N MET A 20 -16.73 -1.05 28.27
CA MET A 20 -15.54 -1.24 27.42
C MET A 20 -15.70 -0.59 26.04
N ALA A 21 -16.86 -0.70 25.39
CA ALA A 21 -17.09 -0.08 24.09
C ALA A 21 -17.09 1.46 24.13
N LEU A 22 -17.54 2.07 25.24
CA LEU A 22 -17.57 3.53 25.39
C LEU A 22 -16.21 4.13 25.77
N ALA A 23 -15.39 3.43 26.55
CA ALA A 23 -13.99 3.84 26.79
C ALA A 23 -13.13 3.74 25.52
N LEU A 24 -13.51 2.88 24.57
CA LEU A 24 -12.90 2.74 23.25
C LEU A 24 -13.44 3.73 22.20
N SER A 25 -14.14 4.80 22.59
CA SER A 25 -14.60 5.82 21.64
C SER A 25 -13.94 7.19 21.83
N GLN A 26 -13.27 7.41 22.97
CA GLN A 26 -12.66 8.71 23.30
C GLN A 26 -11.14 8.77 23.09
N VAL A 27 -10.51 7.65 22.70
CA VAL A 27 -9.07 7.56 22.36
C VAL A 27 -8.82 7.60 20.83
N TYR A 28 -9.88 7.73 20.03
CA TYR A 28 -9.91 7.23 18.63
C TYR A 28 -9.84 8.28 17.50
N GLY A 29 -9.35 9.50 17.76
CA GLY A 29 -9.45 10.61 16.79
C GLY A 29 -8.28 10.76 15.81
N ASP A 30 -7.09 11.06 16.32
CA ASP A 30 -6.06 11.74 15.49
C ASP A 30 -4.84 10.85 15.17
N ASP A 31 -4.33 10.07 16.14
CA ASP A 31 -3.11 9.28 15.93
C ASP A 31 -3.30 8.12 14.93
N TYR A 32 -4.52 7.57 14.82
CA TYR A 32 -4.86 6.56 13.82
C TYR A 32 -4.99 7.16 12.41
N GLN A 33 -5.47 8.40 12.26
CA GLN A 33 -5.51 9.07 10.97
C GLN A 33 -4.09 9.26 10.40
N LEU A 34 -3.13 9.66 11.25
CA LEU A 34 -1.74 9.84 10.86
C LEU A 34 -1.13 8.58 10.21
N LYS A 35 -1.42 7.40 10.76
CA LYS A 35 -0.99 6.11 10.19
C LYS A 35 -1.56 5.86 8.80
N TYR A 36 -2.88 6.05 8.63
CA TYR A 36 -3.53 5.87 7.33
C TYR A 36 -2.99 6.82 6.27
N ASP A 37 -2.54 8.01 6.66
CA ASP A 37 -1.98 8.99 5.75
C ASP A 37 -0.58 8.59 5.24
N ILE A 38 0.33 8.09 6.10
CA ILE A 38 1.69 7.69 5.70
C ILE A 38 1.69 6.50 4.73
N SER A 39 0.93 5.45 5.05
CA SER A 39 0.85 4.24 4.21
C SER A 39 0.19 4.53 2.86
N LYS A 40 -0.87 5.36 2.86
CA LYS A 40 -1.54 5.81 1.66
C LYS A 40 -0.66 6.71 0.79
N GLU A 41 0.07 7.65 1.41
CA GLU A 41 1.03 8.50 0.70
C GLU A 41 2.15 7.67 0.08
N THR A 42 2.69 6.71 0.82
CA THR A 42 3.74 5.80 0.34
C THR A 42 3.26 5.00 -0.86
N LEU A 43 2.09 4.37 -0.77
CA LEU A 43 1.51 3.63 -1.89
C LEU A 43 1.25 4.52 -3.10
N LYS A 44 0.71 5.72 -2.88
CA LYS A 44 0.47 6.72 -3.94
C LYS A 44 1.78 7.11 -4.62
N ASN A 45 2.84 7.39 -3.85
CA ASN A 45 4.14 7.78 -4.36
C ASN A 45 4.76 6.67 -5.23
N VAL A 46 4.80 5.44 -4.71
CA VAL A 46 5.35 4.28 -5.42
C VAL A 46 4.55 3.99 -6.70
N THR A 47 3.22 4.10 -6.63
CA THR A 47 2.34 3.93 -7.81
C THR A 47 2.62 5.00 -8.86
N ALA A 48 2.77 6.26 -8.46
CA ALA A 48 3.12 7.35 -9.38
C ALA A 48 4.50 7.13 -10.02
N THR A 49 5.49 6.62 -9.26
CA THR A 49 6.83 6.30 -9.79
C THR A 49 6.79 5.21 -10.87
N ALA A 50 5.86 4.28 -10.76
CA ALA A 50 5.66 3.18 -11.71
C ALA A 50 5.00 3.61 -13.02
N ASP A 51 4.38 4.79 -13.07
CA ASP A 51 3.91 5.36 -14.33
C ASP A 51 5.10 5.70 -15.23
N TYR A 52 5.08 5.13 -16.43
CA TYR A 52 6.08 5.35 -17.47
C TYR A 52 5.48 5.77 -18.81
N SER A 53 4.19 6.10 -18.83
CA SER A 53 3.42 6.43 -20.02
C SER A 53 4.04 7.61 -20.81
N VAL A 54 4.53 8.63 -20.10
CA VAL A 54 5.19 9.79 -20.71
C VAL A 54 6.47 9.39 -21.46
N GLN A 55 7.33 8.59 -20.83
CA GLN A 55 8.58 8.14 -21.45
C GLN A 55 8.31 7.19 -22.62
N GLN A 56 7.31 6.33 -22.49
CA GLN A 56 6.88 5.45 -23.58
C GLN A 56 6.37 6.25 -24.77
N THR A 57 5.46 7.21 -24.55
CA THR A 57 4.95 8.08 -25.62
C THR A 57 6.09 8.81 -26.32
N LYS A 58 7.04 9.36 -25.56
CA LYS A 58 8.24 10.02 -26.11
C LYS A 58 9.05 9.06 -26.99
N LEU A 59 9.31 7.84 -26.51
CA LEU A 59 10.02 6.81 -27.27
C LEU A 59 9.31 6.49 -28.59
N LEU A 60 7.98 6.27 -28.54
CA LEU A 60 7.20 5.87 -29.71
C LEU A 60 6.99 7.00 -30.73
N SER A 61 7.04 8.26 -30.29
CA SER A 61 6.93 9.42 -31.18
C SER A 61 8.08 9.52 -32.20
N GLY A 62 9.23 8.92 -31.90
CA GLY A 62 10.38 8.87 -32.81
C GLY A 62 10.23 7.87 -33.96
N TYR A 63 9.23 6.98 -33.90
CA TYR A 63 8.96 5.99 -34.95
C TYR A 63 7.74 6.41 -35.75
N THR A 64 7.92 6.73 -37.04
CA THR A 64 6.88 7.26 -37.92
C THR A 64 6.70 6.41 -39.17
N GLY A 65 5.54 6.51 -39.81
CA GLY A 65 5.22 5.79 -41.05
C GLY A 65 4.44 4.49 -40.84
N GLN A 66 3.95 3.91 -41.94
CA GLN A 66 3.00 2.80 -41.89
C GLN A 66 3.57 1.53 -41.22
N VAL A 67 4.85 1.24 -41.43
CA VAL A 67 5.54 0.11 -40.77
C VAL A 67 5.58 0.32 -39.26
N ALA A 68 5.98 1.52 -38.82
CA ALA A 68 6.04 1.87 -37.39
C ALA A 68 4.67 1.76 -36.71
N GLU A 69 3.59 2.18 -37.36
CA GLU A 69 2.24 2.05 -36.78
C GLU A 69 1.79 0.59 -36.63
N ARG A 70 2.15 -0.29 -37.59
CA ARG A 70 1.94 -1.73 -37.44
C ARG A 70 2.74 -2.30 -36.27
N CYS A 71 4.01 -1.92 -36.14
CA CYS A 71 4.87 -2.33 -35.03
C CYS A 71 4.32 -1.87 -33.67
N LYS A 72 3.88 -0.61 -33.55
CA LYS A 72 3.23 -0.09 -32.32
C LYS A 72 2.01 -0.93 -31.93
N THR A 73 1.22 -1.35 -32.92
CA THR A 73 0.04 -2.19 -32.70
C THR A 73 0.42 -3.57 -32.17
N GLN A 74 1.43 -4.22 -32.78
CA GLN A 74 1.95 -5.50 -32.28
C GLN A 74 2.57 -5.36 -30.88
N MET A 75 3.29 -4.28 -30.63
CA MET A 75 3.91 -4.02 -29.32
C MET A 75 2.86 -3.92 -28.20
N LYS A 76 1.70 -3.31 -28.48
CA LYS A 76 0.59 -3.18 -27.51
C LYS A 76 -0.04 -4.52 -27.12
N GLN A 77 0.14 -5.57 -27.91
CA GLN A 77 -0.34 -6.92 -27.57
C GLN A 77 0.52 -7.60 -26.50
N GLN A 78 1.71 -7.06 -26.22
CA GLN A 78 2.63 -7.59 -25.21
C GLN A 78 2.40 -6.89 -23.87
N ASP A 79 2.42 -7.67 -22.79
CA ASP A 79 2.25 -7.14 -21.43
C ASP A 79 3.59 -6.73 -20.82
N TRP A 80 4.08 -5.58 -21.25
CA TRP A 80 5.32 -4.98 -20.74
C TRP A 80 5.27 -4.60 -19.27
N GLY A 81 4.06 -4.44 -18.71
CA GLY A 81 3.85 -3.95 -17.35
C GLY A 81 3.79 -5.04 -16.29
N ILE A 82 3.86 -6.33 -16.65
CA ILE A 82 3.63 -7.43 -15.71
C ILE A 82 4.58 -7.40 -14.51
N ASP A 83 5.87 -7.16 -14.75
CA ASP A 83 6.88 -7.12 -13.68
C ASP A 83 6.71 -5.89 -12.79
N LEU A 84 6.30 -4.75 -13.35
CA LEU A 84 5.98 -3.55 -12.57
C LEU A 84 4.76 -3.79 -11.67
N ARG A 85 3.69 -4.41 -12.20
CA ARG A 85 2.49 -4.70 -11.39
C ARG A 85 2.77 -5.72 -10.29
N LYS A 86 3.61 -6.74 -10.55
CA LYS A 86 4.07 -7.67 -9.50
C LYS A 86 4.85 -6.94 -8.40
N LYS A 87 5.75 -6.02 -8.76
CA LYS A 87 6.47 -5.20 -7.79
C LYS A 87 5.52 -4.30 -6.98
N LEU A 88 4.57 -3.64 -7.63
CA LEU A 88 3.56 -2.83 -6.93
C LEU A 88 2.73 -3.67 -5.94
N ALA A 89 2.35 -4.89 -6.32
CA ALA A 89 1.65 -5.81 -5.43
C ALA A 89 2.51 -6.22 -4.22
N ASP A 90 3.79 -6.53 -4.43
CA ASP A 90 4.73 -6.84 -3.34
C ASP A 90 4.90 -5.65 -2.38
N VAL A 91 5.03 -4.43 -2.91
CA VAL A 91 5.11 -3.22 -2.08
C VAL A 91 3.83 -3.00 -1.29
N LYS A 92 2.66 -3.17 -1.92
CA LYS A 92 1.37 -3.07 -1.24
C LYS A 92 1.27 -4.05 -0.07
N ASN A 93 1.66 -5.31 -0.28
CA ASN A 93 1.64 -6.33 0.77
C ASN A 93 2.58 -5.96 1.94
N LYS A 94 3.75 -5.39 1.65
CA LYS A 94 4.70 -4.91 2.68
C LYS A 94 4.16 -3.71 3.46
N ILE A 95 3.49 -2.78 2.78
CA ILE A 95 2.80 -1.66 3.42
C ILE A 95 1.74 -2.18 4.39
N GLU A 96 0.89 -3.10 3.94
CA GLU A 96 -0.15 -3.73 4.77
C GLU A 96 0.43 -4.50 5.97
N TYR A 97 1.61 -5.11 5.80
CA TYR A 97 2.31 -5.80 6.88
C TYR A 97 2.80 -4.83 7.96
N ILE A 98 3.50 -3.75 7.58
CA ILE A 98 3.97 -2.74 8.52
C ILE A 98 2.77 -2.05 9.20
N ASP A 99 1.68 -1.80 8.47
CA ASP A 99 0.45 -1.30 9.07
C ASP A 99 -0.08 -2.22 10.17
N LYS A 100 -0.05 -3.54 9.97
CA LYS A 100 -0.45 -4.50 11.02
C LYS A 100 0.50 -4.47 12.22
N MET A 101 1.81 -4.28 12.00
CA MET A 101 2.79 -4.13 13.08
C MET A 101 2.51 -2.88 13.92
N ILE A 102 2.34 -1.72 13.28
CA ILE A 102 1.97 -0.46 13.95
C ILE A 102 0.69 -0.63 14.76
N TYR A 103 -0.32 -1.29 14.18
CA TYR A 103 -1.58 -1.55 14.87
C TYR A 103 -1.35 -2.39 16.14
N SER A 104 -0.62 -3.49 16.02
CA SER A 104 -0.38 -4.41 17.13
C SER A 104 0.39 -3.73 18.26
N GLU A 105 1.40 -2.92 17.93
CA GLU A 105 2.16 -2.15 18.92
C GLU A 105 1.29 -1.08 19.59
N ALA A 106 0.50 -0.34 18.81
CA ALA A 106 -0.37 0.70 19.33
C ALA A 106 -1.47 0.17 20.26
N VAL A 107 -2.05 -1.00 19.97
CA VAL A 107 -3.04 -1.65 20.85
C VAL A 107 -2.43 -2.14 22.16
N GLY A 108 -1.13 -2.44 22.17
CA GLY A 108 -0.39 -2.78 23.40
C GLY A 108 -0.14 -1.58 24.33
N CYS A 109 -0.42 -0.36 23.89
CA CYS A 109 -0.20 0.84 24.69
C CYS A 109 -1.20 0.97 25.85
N PRO A 110 -0.76 1.50 27.01
CA PRO A 110 -1.68 1.87 28.09
C PRO A 110 -2.77 2.83 27.59
N ALA A 111 -3.98 2.68 28.12
CA ALA A 111 -5.09 3.56 27.79
C ALA A 111 -4.70 5.05 27.94
N ASN A 112 -5.03 5.88 26.95
CA ASN A 112 -4.73 7.31 26.86
C ASN A 112 -3.24 7.69 26.72
N SER A 113 -2.32 6.74 26.53
CA SER A 113 -0.91 7.04 26.35
C SER A 113 -0.58 7.43 24.90
N LYS A 114 -0.86 8.70 24.54
CA LYS A 114 -0.52 9.26 23.21
C LYS A 114 0.96 9.11 22.85
N THR A 115 1.85 9.29 23.83
CA THR A 115 3.29 9.13 23.65
C THR A 115 3.66 7.71 23.23
N CYS A 116 3.02 6.69 23.81
CA CYS A 116 3.27 5.29 23.44
C CYS A 116 2.82 5.01 22.00
N VAL A 117 1.60 5.43 21.65
CA VAL A 117 1.04 5.24 20.29
C VAL A 117 1.91 5.95 19.25
N LYS A 118 2.33 7.18 19.55
CA LYS A 118 3.25 7.92 18.69
C LYS A 118 4.58 7.19 18.50
N LEU A 119 5.17 6.64 19.56
CA LEU A 119 6.43 5.89 19.47
C LEU A 119 6.28 4.65 18.56
N ALA A 120 5.16 3.93 18.66
CA ALA A 120 4.87 2.78 17.81
C ALA A 120 4.79 3.18 16.33
N ILE A 121 4.17 4.33 16.02
CA ILE A 121 4.11 4.88 14.67
C ILE A 121 5.51 5.32 14.20
N ASP A 122 6.24 6.09 15.01
CA ASP A 122 7.56 6.63 14.67
C ASP A 122 8.59 5.51 14.42
N ASN A 123 8.59 4.46 15.23
CA ASN A 123 9.48 3.31 15.09
C ASN A 123 9.35 2.62 13.72
N ASN A 124 8.12 2.50 13.24
CA ASN A 124 7.80 1.82 11.98
C ASN A 124 7.77 2.78 10.77
N THR A 125 7.73 4.10 11.01
CA THR A 125 7.80 5.12 9.94
C THR A 125 9.13 5.04 9.18
N ARG A 126 10.23 4.76 9.88
CA ARG A 126 11.54 4.54 9.24
C ARG A 126 11.53 3.34 8.28
N ASP A 127 10.79 2.29 8.62
CA ASP A 127 10.64 1.11 7.76
C ASP A 127 9.81 1.44 6.51
N MET A 128 8.77 2.29 6.65
CA MET A 128 8.01 2.84 5.52
C MET A 128 8.87 3.68 4.58
N GLU A 129 9.68 4.60 5.12
CA GLU A 129 10.61 5.42 4.33
C GLU A 129 11.63 4.57 3.58
N THR A 130 12.22 3.58 4.27
CA THR A 130 13.17 2.63 3.68
C THR A 130 12.51 1.79 2.58
N LEU A 131 11.27 1.34 2.81
CA LEU A 131 10.49 0.61 1.82
C LEU A 131 10.22 1.48 0.58
N LYS A 132 9.81 2.74 0.78
CA LYS A 132 9.55 3.72 -0.28
C LYS A 132 10.77 3.91 -1.17
N GLU A 133 11.93 4.18 -0.58
CA GLU A 133 13.18 4.40 -1.32
C GLU A 133 13.60 3.17 -2.14
N LYS A 134 13.67 2.00 -1.49
CA LYS A 134 14.03 0.74 -2.16
C LYS A 134 13.06 0.41 -3.30
N SER A 135 11.77 0.63 -3.07
CA SER A 135 10.73 0.40 -4.08
C SER A 135 10.88 1.33 -5.26
N ASN A 136 11.10 2.63 -5.03
CA ASN A 136 11.29 3.62 -6.08
C ASN A 136 12.53 3.31 -6.94
N ASN A 137 13.65 2.94 -6.33
CA ASN A 137 14.86 2.56 -7.05
C ASN A 137 14.64 1.31 -7.92
N SER A 138 14.01 0.28 -7.33
CA SER A 138 13.69 -0.98 -8.00
C SER A 138 12.70 -0.81 -9.16
N ILE A 139 11.71 0.07 -9.00
CA ILE A 139 10.71 0.41 -10.04
C ILE A 139 11.35 1.22 -11.17
N ASN A 140 12.20 2.20 -10.84
CA ASN A 140 12.90 3.00 -11.84
C ASN A 140 13.83 2.14 -12.70
N SER A 141 14.53 1.17 -12.11
CA SER A 141 15.31 0.19 -12.86
C SER A 141 14.45 -0.62 -13.82
N ASN A 142 13.33 -1.18 -13.34
CA ASN A 142 12.42 -1.94 -14.20
C ASN A 142 11.82 -1.10 -15.33
N LYS A 143 11.49 0.16 -15.06
CA LYS A 143 11.00 1.11 -16.06
C LYS A 143 12.03 1.31 -17.17
N ALA A 144 13.29 1.51 -16.81
CA ALA A 144 14.38 1.64 -17.78
C ALA A 144 14.54 0.38 -18.63
N ASP A 145 14.47 -0.80 -18.01
CA ASP A 145 14.55 -2.09 -18.73
C ASP A 145 13.38 -2.31 -19.68
N ILE A 146 12.15 -1.97 -19.27
CA ILE A 146 10.96 -2.05 -20.11
C ILE A 146 11.12 -1.14 -21.33
N LEU A 147 11.50 0.12 -21.12
CA LEU A 147 11.70 1.08 -22.21
C LEU A 147 12.81 0.61 -23.17
N LYS A 148 13.90 0.04 -22.65
CA LYS A 148 14.97 -0.54 -23.45
C LYS A 148 14.48 -1.70 -24.32
N LYS A 149 13.68 -2.61 -23.75
CA LYS A 149 13.09 -3.75 -24.49
C LYS A 149 12.08 -3.27 -25.54
N GLN A 150 11.25 -2.29 -25.22
CA GLN A 150 10.32 -1.67 -26.18
C GLN A 150 11.08 -1.00 -27.33
N LYS A 151 12.18 -0.29 -27.04
CA LYS A 151 13.04 0.29 -28.08
C LYS A 151 13.60 -0.79 -29.00
N ALA A 152 14.18 -1.84 -28.43
CA ALA A 152 14.75 -2.94 -29.19
C ALA A 152 13.70 -3.63 -30.08
N PHE A 153 12.50 -3.86 -29.55
CA PHE A 153 11.38 -4.37 -30.33
C PHE A 153 11.05 -3.46 -31.52
N MET A 154 10.92 -2.15 -31.28
CA MET A 154 10.59 -1.18 -32.33
C MET A 154 11.69 -1.09 -33.40
N ASP A 155 12.96 -1.07 -32.99
CA ASP A 155 14.10 -1.04 -33.91
C ASP A 155 14.08 -2.28 -34.83
N THR A 156 13.96 -3.48 -34.24
CA THR A 156 13.92 -4.74 -35.01
C THR A 156 12.71 -4.80 -35.93
N CYS A 157 11.52 -4.45 -35.43
CA CYS A 157 10.28 -4.54 -36.21
C CYS A 157 10.22 -3.55 -37.38
N VAL A 158 10.80 -2.36 -37.24
CA VAL A 158 10.80 -1.34 -38.31
C VAL A 158 11.88 -1.63 -39.35
N SER A 159 13.01 -2.22 -38.95
CA SER A 159 14.13 -2.54 -39.85
C SER A 159 13.96 -3.83 -40.66
N GLY A 160 13.09 -4.74 -40.21
CA GLY A 160 12.79 -6.02 -40.87
C GLY A 160 11.64 -5.90 -41.86
#